data_AF-A0A512NMT3-F1
#
_entry.id   AF-A0A512NMT3-F1
#
_cell.length_a   1.000
_cell.length_b   1.000
_cell.length_c   1.000
_cell.angle_alpha   90.00
_cell.angle_beta   90.00
_cell.angle_gamma   90.00
#
_symmetry.space_group_name_H-M   'P 1'
#
loop_
_entity.id
_entity.type
_entity.pdbx_description
1 polymer ?
#
loop_
_entity_poly.entity_id
_entity_poly.type
_entity_poly.pdbx_seq_one_letter_code
_entity_poly.pdbx_strand_id
1 'polypeptide(L)'
;MSTPIVTARRNLVQRISKLQFKGDDLTPWQLRQVQGAIEQLEEERFAEGERTMSEAERPDLYEPGGYVAKEPIDGSVWSTS
;
A
#
# COMPACT_ATOMS: atom_id res chain seq x y z
N MET A 1 19.14 -3.01 -21.38
CA MET A 1 19.16 -3.26 -19.91
C MET A 1 18.28 -2.22 -19.25
N SER A 2 17.40 -2.61 -18.32
CA SER A 2 16.64 -1.65 -17.51
C SER A 2 17.53 -1.08 -16.41
N THR A 3 17.39 0.21 -16.11
CA THR A 3 18.09 0.82 -14.97
C THR A 3 17.51 0.27 -13.65
N PRO A 4 18.29 0.24 -12.55
CA PRO A 4 17.81 -0.27 -11.26
C PRO A 4 16.48 0.36 -10.79
N ILE A 5 16.29 1.65 -11.09
CA ILE A 5 15.07 2.41 -10.79
C ILE A 5 13.85 1.85 -11.55
N VAL A 6 14.00 1.57 -12.84
CA VAL A 6 12.91 1.00 -13.66
C VAL A 6 12.52 -0.39 -13.16
N THR A 7 13.50 -1.18 -12.73
CA THR A 7 13.24 -2.50 -12.13
C THR A 7 12.51 -2.38 -10.80
N ALA A 8 12.95 -1.51 -9.90
CA ALA A 8 12.32 -1.29 -8.59
C ALA A 8 10.86 -0.82 -8.73
N ARG A 9 10.62 0.17 -9.59
CA ARG A 9 9.27 0.65 -9.92
C ARG A 9 8.38 -0.50 -10.41
N ARG A 10 8.88 -1.30 -11.36
CA ARG A 10 8.11 -2.41 -11.95
C ARG A 10 7.74 -3.47 -10.92
N ASN A 11 8.69 -3.84 -10.07
CA ASN A 11 8.45 -4.85 -9.02
C ASN A 11 7.40 -4.38 -8.02
N LEU A 12 7.51 -3.13 -7.57
CA LEU A 12 6.57 -2.54 -6.63
C LEU A 12 5.15 -2.48 -7.22
N VAL A 13 5.00 -2.03 -8.46
CA VAL A 13 3.72 -2.04 -9.20
C VAL A 13 3.12 -3.46 -9.25
N GLN A 14 3.92 -4.46 -9.60
CA GLN A 14 3.43 -5.84 -9.71
C GLN A 14 2.91 -6.38 -8.37
N ARG A 15 3.60 -6.06 -7.27
CA ARG A 15 3.19 -6.48 -5.92
C ARG A 15 1.91 -5.77 -5.47
N ILE A 16 1.81 -4.46 -5.71
CA ILE A 16 0.61 -3.66 -5.43
C ILE A 16 -0.59 -4.25 -6.19
N SER A 17 -0.45 -4.46 -7.50
CA SER A 17 -1.51 -5.06 -8.31
C SER A 17 -1.93 -6.43 -7.79
N LYS A 18 -0.97 -7.29 -7.41
CA LYS A 18 -1.26 -8.63 -6.87
C LYS A 18 -2.15 -8.59 -5.62
N LEU A 19 -1.88 -7.67 -4.69
CA LEU A 19 -2.72 -7.51 -3.50
C LEU A 19 -4.06 -6.83 -3.82
N GLN A 20 -4.10 -5.84 -4.71
CA GLN A 20 -5.36 -5.24 -5.15
C GLN A 20 -6.31 -6.27 -5.79
N PHE A 21 -5.78 -7.22 -6.57
CA PHE A 21 -6.56 -8.31 -7.15
C PHE A 21 -7.03 -9.36 -6.13
N LYS A 22 -6.41 -9.43 -4.94
CA LYS A 22 -6.94 -10.23 -3.82
C LYS A 22 -8.20 -9.61 -3.21
N GLY A 23 -8.47 -8.33 -3.43
CA GLY A 23 -9.76 -7.69 -3.14
C GLY A 23 -10.20 -7.83 -1.66
N ASP A 24 -11.48 -8.20 -1.48
CA ASP A 24 -12.23 -8.23 -0.21
C ASP A 24 -11.62 -9.11 0.90
N ASP A 25 -10.61 -9.92 0.58
CA ASP A 25 -9.87 -10.76 1.54
C ASP A 25 -8.76 -10.01 2.29
N LEU A 26 -8.49 -8.75 1.94
CA LEU A 26 -7.47 -7.95 2.63
C LEU A 26 -8.01 -7.38 3.94
N THR A 27 -7.20 -7.47 5.00
CA THR A 27 -7.53 -6.78 6.25
C THR A 27 -7.46 -5.26 6.08
N PRO A 28 -8.17 -4.48 6.91
CA PRO A 28 -8.07 -3.01 6.88
C PRO A 28 -6.64 -2.49 7.06
N TRP A 29 -5.80 -3.25 7.78
CA TRP A 29 -4.38 -2.94 7.92
C TRP A 29 -3.64 -3.12 6.60
N GLN A 30 -3.81 -4.27 5.94
CA GLN A 30 -3.18 -4.52 4.65
C GLN A 30 -3.57 -3.47 3.60
N LEU A 31 -4.85 -3.08 3.56
CA LEU A 31 -5.33 -2.02 2.66
C LEU A 31 -4.59 -0.70 2.88
N ARG A 32 -4.37 -0.31 4.14
CA ARG A 32 -3.61 0.91 4.47
C ARG A 32 -2.15 0.80 4.04
N GLN A 33 -1.52 -0.35 4.23
CA GLN A 33 -0.15 -0.56 3.77
C GLN A 33 -0.06 -0.49 2.24
N VAL A 34 -1.02 -1.08 1.52
CA VAL A 34 -1.08 -0.98 0.04
C VAL A 34 -1.24 0.47 -0.41
N GLN A 35 -2.10 1.26 0.26
CA GLN A 35 -2.24 2.69 -0.01
C GLN A 35 -0.91 3.44 0.21
N GLY A 36 -0.23 3.23 1.34
CA GLY A 36 1.08 3.84 1.60
C GLY A 36 2.14 3.43 0.58
N ALA A 37 2.12 2.19 0.09
CA ALA A 37 3.04 1.74 -0.95
C ALA A 37 2.77 2.40 -2.31
N ILE A 38 1.52 2.76 -2.62
CA ILE A 38 1.15 3.52 -3.83
C ILE A 38 1.69 4.95 -3.72
N GLU A 39 1.49 5.62 -2.59
CA GLU A 39 2.05 6.97 -2.36
C GLU A 39 3.58 6.96 -2.50
N GLN A 40 4.26 5.97 -1.91
CA GLN A 40 5.70 5.81 -2.02
C GLN A 40 6.17 5.49 -3.44
N LEU A 41 5.37 4.76 -4.23
CA LEU A 41 5.63 4.53 -5.64
C LEU A 41 5.53 5.84 -6.45
N GLU A 42 4.53 6.67 -6.17
CA GLU A 42 4.31 7.98 -6.81
C GLU A 42 5.43 8.97 -6.47
N GLU A 43 5.92 8.95 -5.23
CA GLU A 43 7.05 9.75 -4.74
C GLU A 43 8.44 9.20 -5.17
N GLU A 44 8.48 8.11 -5.94
CA GLU A 44 9.72 7.41 -6.33
C GLU A 44 10.57 6.87 -5.15
N ARG A 45 9.93 6.67 -3.99
CA ARG A 45 10.51 6.12 -2.75
C ARG A 45 10.43 4.60 -2.72
N PHE A 46 11.11 3.97 -3.67
CA PHE A 46 10.96 2.52 -3.91
C PHE A 46 11.40 1.64 -2.74
N ALA A 47 12.41 2.05 -1.96
CA ALA A 47 12.88 1.26 -0.83
C ALA A 47 11.84 1.21 0.29
N GLU A 48 11.18 2.34 0.57
CA GLU A 48 10.06 2.40 1.49
C GLU A 48 8.85 1.63 0.96
N GLY A 49 8.52 1.80 -0.33
CA GLY A 49 7.45 1.05 -0.99
C GLY A 49 7.61 -0.46 -0.86
N GLU A 50 8.82 -0.96 -1.12
CA GLU A 50 9.14 -2.38 -1.00
C GLU A 50 9.04 -2.89 0.44
N ARG A 51 9.42 -2.07 1.43
CA ARG A 51 9.26 -2.40 2.86
C ARG A 51 7.79 -2.47 3.24
N THR A 52 7.03 -1.44 2.92
CA THR A 52 5.59 -1.34 3.20
C THR A 52 4.82 -2.51 2.60
N MET A 53 5.13 -2.91 1.36
CA MET A 53 4.53 -4.09 0.73
C MET A 53 4.95 -5.40 1.39
N SER A 54 6.18 -5.51 1.89
CA SER A 54 6.64 -6.71 2.60
C SER A 54 5.89 -6.92 3.91
N GLU A 55 5.53 -5.82 4.58
CA GLU A 55 4.66 -5.82 5.74
C GLU A 55 3.24 -6.25 5.32
N ALA A 56 2.67 -5.62 4.28
CA ALA A 56 1.32 -5.93 3.78
C ALA A 56 1.13 -7.39 3.34
N GLU A 57 2.17 -8.02 2.80
CA GLU A 57 2.15 -9.41 2.34
C GLU A 57 2.16 -10.43 3.48
N ARG A 58 2.51 -10.01 4.70
CA ARG A 58 2.64 -10.86 5.89
C ARG A 58 1.88 -10.27 7.10
N PRO A 59 0.55 -10.11 6.98
CA PRO A 59 -0.26 -9.55 8.07
C PRO A 59 -0.17 -10.42 9.34
N ASP A 60 0.07 -11.72 9.21
CA ASP A 60 0.30 -12.66 10.31
C ASP A 60 1.48 -12.26 11.23
N LEU A 61 2.46 -11.52 10.69
CA LEU A 61 3.62 -11.06 11.46
C LEU A 61 3.57 -9.60 11.86
N TYR A 62 2.96 -8.75 11.03
CA TYR A 62 3.12 -7.31 11.14
C TYR A 62 1.83 -6.57 11.49
N GLU A 63 0.67 -7.18 11.27
CA GLU A 63 -0.60 -6.56 11.65
C GLU A 63 -0.69 -6.45 13.18
N PRO A 64 -0.86 -5.23 13.73
CA PRO A 64 -1.07 -5.08 15.15
C PRO A 64 -2.37 -5.79 15.57
N GLY A 65 -2.32 -6.56 16.66
CA GLY A 65 -3.51 -7.19 17.22
C GLY A 65 -4.61 -6.16 17.51
N GLY A 66 -5.81 -6.39 16.96
CA GLY A 66 -6.94 -5.46 17.13
C GLY A 66 -6.82 -4.19 16.30
N TYR A 67 -6.07 -4.21 15.19
CA TYR A 67 -6.05 -3.08 14.26
C TYR A 67 -7.45 -2.79 13.73
N VAL A 68 -7.96 -1.62 14.09
CA VAL A 68 -9.18 -1.04 13.52
C VAL A 68 -8.73 0.18 12.72
N ALA A 69 -9.01 0.19 11.43
CA ALA A 69 -8.80 1.39 10.63
C ALA A 69 -9.61 2.54 11.26
N LYS A 70 -8.93 3.61 11.67
CA LYS A 70 -9.58 4.81 12.19
C LYS A 70 -10.25 5.53 11.02
N GLU A 71 -11.49 5.16 10.75
CA GLU A 71 -12.43 5.74 9.77
C GLU A 71 -11.90 5.90 8.33
N PRO A 72 -12.78 5.83 7.31
CA PRO A 72 -12.37 6.14 5.94
C PRO A 72 -11.93 7.60 5.87
N ILE A 73 -10.90 7.89 5.06
CA ILE A 73 -10.55 9.27 4.71
C ILE A 73 -11.81 9.88 4.07
N ASP A 74 -12.48 10.75 4.83
CA ASP A 74 -13.69 11.43 4.43
C ASP A 74 -13.43 12.23 3.15
N GLY A 75 -14.13 11.87 2.09
CA GLY A 75 -14.15 12.60 0.81
C GLY A 75 -14.94 13.92 0.87
N SER A 76 -15.27 14.44 2.04
CA SER A 76 -16.12 15.63 2.21
C SER A 76 -15.31 16.89 2.54
N VAL A 77 -14.35 17.26 1.68
CA VAL A 77 -13.77 18.62 1.68
C VAL A 77 -14.28 19.43 0.48
N TRP A 78 -15.58 19.42 0.22
CA TRP A 78 -16.23 20.42 -0.66
C TRP A 78 -17.69 20.63 -0.24
N SER A 79 -17.91 21.26 0.92
CA SER A 79 -19.14 22.01 1.16
C SER A 79 -18.77 23.46 1.44
N THR A 80 -18.77 24.24 0.37
CA THR A 80 -18.81 25.69 0.39
C THR A 80 -19.99 26.18 1.24
N SER A 81 -19.72 27.03 2.21
CA SER A 81 -20.65 28.03 2.73
C SER A 81 -19.88 29.29 3.09
#